data_AF-A0A1I3U3E8-F1
#
_entry.id   AF-A0A1I3U3E8-F1
#
_cell.length_a   1.000
_cell.length_b   1.000
_cell.length_c   1.000
_cell.angle_alpha   90.00
_cell.angle_beta   90.00
_cell.angle_gamma   90.00
#
_symmetry.space_group_name_H-M   'P 1'
#
loop_
_entity.id
_entity.type
_entity.pdbx_description
1 polymer ?
#
loop_
_entity_poly.entity_id
_entity_poly.type
_entity_poly.pdbx_seq_one_letter_code
_entity_poly.pdbx_strand_id
1 'polypeptide(L)'
;MLGKIGGAKVEAGFLRSLTSGVFHLVDLMDDDLDRIADLVERYSDLPLGSADGSVVAGAERLRITEVFTLDARDFSVVRPAHVAAFTLVPG
;
A
#
# COMPACT_ATOMS: atom_id res chain seq x y z
N MET A 1 -9.56 11.05 0.41
CA MET A 1 -10.87 10.58 -0.13
C MET A 1 -11.94 10.45 0.95
N LEU A 2 -11.64 9.93 2.15
CA LEU A 2 -12.62 9.78 3.23
C LEU A 2 -13.25 11.10 3.70
N GLY A 3 -12.45 12.16 3.91
CA GLY A 3 -12.99 13.48 4.26
C GLY A 3 -13.88 14.11 3.17
N LYS A 4 -13.58 13.82 1.90
CA LYS A 4 -14.38 14.30 0.75
C LYS A 4 -15.72 13.56 0.59
N ILE A 5 -15.77 12.27 0.91
CA ILE A 5 -16.96 11.42 0.69
C ILE A 5 -17.82 11.33 1.96
N GLY A 6 -17.21 11.20 3.13
CA GLY A 6 -17.89 10.99 4.42
C GLY A 6 -17.80 12.15 5.41
N GLY A 7 -17.06 13.22 5.10
CA GLY A 7 -16.85 14.36 5.98
C GLY A 7 -15.86 14.09 7.13
N ALA A 8 -15.46 15.17 7.82
CA ALA A 8 -14.39 15.15 8.83
C ALA A 8 -14.66 14.20 10.01
N LYS A 9 -15.94 13.98 10.39
CA LYS A 9 -16.29 13.07 11.49
C LYS A 9 -15.99 11.61 11.16
N VAL A 10 -16.27 11.19 9.92
CA VAL A 10 -15.99 9.82 9.44
C VAL A 10 -14.49 9.60 9.34
N GLU A 11 -13.76 10.56 8.77
CA GLU A 11 -12.29 10.51 8.68
C GLU A 11 -11.63 10.42 10.05
N ALA A 12 -12.04 11.28 11.00
CA ALA A 12 -11.52 11.21 12.37
C ALA A 12 -11.91 9.90 13.09
N GLY A 13 -13.08 9.34 12.80
CA GLY A 13 -13.51 8.03 13.31
C GLY A 13 -12.62 6.89 12.80
N PHE A 14 -12.34 6.89 11.50
CA PHE A 14 -11.41 5.95 10.88
C PHE A 14 -10.02 6.04 11.51
N LEU A 15 -9.44 7.24 11.64
CA LEU A 15 -8.14 7.41 12.28
C LEU A 15 -8.09 6.86 13.71
N ARG A 16 -9.15 7.06 14.50
CA ARG A 16 -9.25 6.45 15.84
C ARG A 16 -9.34 4.93 15.79
N SER A 17 -9.99 4.34 14.79
CA SER A 17 -10.01 2.88 14.62
C SER A 17 -8.64 2.28 14.30
N LEU A 18 -7.70 3.03 13.73
CA LEU A 18 -6.32 2.56 13.56
C LEU A 18 -5.63 2.30 14.90
N THR A 19 -6.03 3.02 15.94
CA THR A 19 -5.50 2.88 17.31
C THR A 19 -6.26 1.85 18.16
N SER A 20 -7.32 1.23 17.65
CA SER A 20 -8.13 0.27 18.42
C SER A 20 -7.55 -1.15 18.50
N GLY A 21 -6.40 -1.38 17.87
CA GLY A 21 -5.73 -2.70 17.81
C GLY A 21 -6.27 -3.64 16.74
N VAL A 22 -7.24 -3.20 15.92
CA VAL A 22 -7.73 -3.94 14.75
C VAL A 22 -6.68 -3.96 13.62
N PHE A 23 -5.84 -2.93 13.56
CA PHE A 23 -4.78 -2.80 12.57
C PHE A 23 -3.42 -2.82 13.25
N HIS A 24 -2.45 -3.45 12.58
CA HIS A 24 -1.03 -3.32 12.92
C HIS A 24 -0.43 -2.25 12.02
N LEU A 25 -0.11 -1.09 12.59
CA LEU A 25 0.63 -0.04 11.88
C LEU A 25 2.08 -0.49 11.73
N VAL A 26 2.60 -0.32 10.52
CA VAL A 26 3.96 -0.69 10.15
C VAL A 26 4.70 0.60 9.80
N ASP A 27 5.83 0.83 10.47
CA ASP A 27 6.72 1.93 10.12
C ASP A 27 7.51 1.60 8.85
N LEU A 28 7.74 2.63 8.03
CA LEU A 28 8.67 2.55 6.92
C LEU A 28 10.10 2.64 7.46
N MET A 29 10.94 1.73 6.99
CA MET A 29 12.36 1.68 7.26
C MET A 29 13.14 2.33 6.11
N ASP A 30 14.40 2.67 6.32
CA ASP A 30 15.25 3.26 5.27
C ASP A 30 15.32 2.36 4.01
N ASP A 31 15.45 1.04 4.20
CA ASP A 31 15.42 0.06 3.11
C ASP A 31 14.07 0.07 2.34
N ASP A 32 12.96 0.39 3.01
CA ASP A 32 11.67 0.52 2.33
C ASP A 32 11.66 1.78 1.46
N LEU A 33 12.28 2.88 1.91
CA LEU A 33 12.35 4.14 1.15
C LEU A 33 13.18 3.99 -0.12
N ASP A 34 14.34 3.33 -0.02
CA ASP A 34 15.17 3.00 -1.18
C ASP A 34 14.38 2.12 -2.16
N ARG A 35 13.68 1.11 -1.63
CA ARG A 35 12.86 0.22 -2.45
C ARG A 35 11.69 0.95 -3.13
N ILE A 36 11.06 1.90 -2.43
CA ILE A 36 9.99 2.74 -2.99
C ILE A 36 10.54 3.58 -4.15
N ALA A 37 11.72 4.19 -4.00
CA ALA A 37 12.35 4.96 -5.07
C ALA A 37 12.61 4.09 -6.30
N ASP A 38 13.19 2.90 -6.12
CA ASP A 38 13.40 1.92 -7.20
C ASP A 38 12.11 1.54 -7.92
N LEU A 39 11.01 1.36 -7.19
CA LEU A 39 9.72 1.03 -7.76
C LEU A 39 9.13 2.18 -8.57
N VAL A 40 9.19 3.40 -8.04
CA VAL A 40 8.70 4.60 -8.74
C VAL A 40 9.47 4.84 -10.03
N GLU A 41 10.79 4.66 -10.02
CA GLU A 41 11.61 4.77 -11.23
C GLU A 41 11.31 3.63 -12.23
N ARG A 42 11.24 2.39 -11.76
CA ARG A 42 10.99 1.21 -12.60
C ARG A 42 9.63 1.25 -13.29
N TYR A 43 8.63 1.76 -12.60
CA TYR A 43 7.26 1.83 -13.08
C TYR A 43 6.88 3.25 -13.49
N SER A 44 7.81 4.06 -14.04
CA SER A 44 7.53 5.47 -14.35
C SER A 44 6.32 5.73 -15.25
N ASP A 45 5.98 4.77 -16.12
CA ASP A 45 4.80 4.82 -17.01
C ASP A 45 3.48 4.42 -16.32
N LEU A 46 3.58 3.85 -15.13
CA LEU A 46 2.48 3.45 -14.25
C LEU A 46 2.65 4.22 -12.94
N PRO A 47 2.02 5.40 -12.77
CA PRO A 47 2.35 6.35 -11.70
C PRO A 47 1.94 5.85 -10.30
N LEU A 48 2.59 4.78 -9.84
CA LEU A 48 2.45 4.09 -8.56
C LEU A 48 2.60 5.09 -7.41
N GLY A 49 3.56 6.01 -7.56
CA GLY A 49 3.86 7.00 -6.55
C GLY A 49 4.37 6.39 -5.24
N SER A 50 4.60 7.25 -4.25
CA SER A 50 5.17 6.84 -2.96
C SER A 50 4.18 6.03 -2.11
N ALA A 51 2.88 6.29 -2.22
CA ALA A 51 1.86 5.59 -1.45
C ALA A 51 1.76 4.11 -1.86
N ASP A 52 1.54 3.81 -3.14
CA ASP A 52 1.42 2.42 -3.58
C ASP A 52 2.78 1.70 -3.53
N GLY A 53 3.87 2.42 -3.83
CA GLY A 53 5.23 1.90 -3.63
C GLY A 53 5.47 1.44 -2.19
N SER A 54 4.95 2.17 -1.19
CA SER A 54 5.12 1.82 0.23
C SER A 54 4.40 0.53 0.61
N VAL A 55 3.25 0.26 -0.01
CA VAL A 55 2.52 -0.99 0.17
C VAL A 55 3.32 -2.17 -0.39
N VAL A 56 3.91 -2.00 -1.59
CA VAL A 56 4.72 -3.03 -2.23
C VAL A 56 5.98 -3.32 -1.41
N ALA A 57 6.74 -2.28 -1.03
CA ALA A 57 7.98 -2.43 -0.25
C ALA A 57 7.71 -3.07 1.12
N GLY A 58 6.69 -2.60 1.84
CA GLY A 58 6.29 -3.18 3.12
C GLY A 58 5.84 -4.64 2.98
N ALA A 59 5.08 -4.97 1.94
CA ALA A 59 4.65 -6.34 1.67
C ALA A 59 5.83 -7.27 1.32
N GLU A 60 6.82 -6.79 0.56
CA GLU A 60 8.06 -7.51 0.28
C GLU A 60 8.84 -7.81 1.57
N ARG A 61 9.08 -6.80 2.41
CA ARG A 61 9.82 -6.95 3.68
C ARG A 61 9.12 -7.89 4.65
N LEU A 62 7.79 -7.75 4.78
CA LEU A 62 6.97 -8.58 5.68
C LEU A 62 6.58 -9.93 5.07
N ARG A 63 6.98 -10.21 3.83
CA ARG A 63 6.61 -11.39 3.05
C ARG A 63 5.09 -11.61 2.94
N ILE A 64 4.32 -10.52 2.90
CA ILE A 64 2.87 -10.55 2.71
C ILE A 64 2.56 -10.77 1.24
N THR A 65 1.64 -11.68 0.94
CA THR A 65 1.28 -12.03 -0.44
C THR A 65 -0.08 -11.48 -0.85
N GLU A 66 -0.89 -11.01 0.10
CA GLU A 66 -2.23 -10.48 -0.12
C GLU A 66 -2.28 -8.97 0.12
N VAL A 67 -2.84 -8.23 -0.84
CA VAL A 67 -2.98 -6.77 -0.76
C VAL A 67 -4.44 -6.40 -0.96
N PHE A 68 -4.99 -5.67 0.02
CA PHE A 68 -6.29 -5.03 -0.15
C PHE A 68 -6.13 -3.72 -0.91
N THR A 69 -6.69 -3.64 -2.11
CA THR A 69 -6.66 -2.42 -2.94
C THR A 69 -7.91 -2.29 -3.78
N LEU A 70 -8.32 -1.05 -4.03
CA LEU A 70 -9.35 -0.74 -5.03
C LEU A 70 -8.73 -0.41 -6.39
N ASP A 71 -7.40 -0.24 -6.46
CA ASP A 71 -6.64 -0.06 -7.69
C ASP A 71 -6.00 -1.38 -8.12
N ALA A 72 -6.85 -2.34 -8.48
CA ALA A 72 -6.38 -3.66 -8.91
C ALA A 72 -5.55 -3.58 -10.21
N ARG A 73 -5.82 -2.58 -11.04
CA ARG A 73 -5.12 -2.38 -12.31
C ARG A 73 -3.63 -2.14 -12.07
N ASP A 74 -3.28 -1.16 -11.25
CA ASP A 74 -1.88 -0.78 -11.09
C ASP A 74 -1.11 -1.85 -10.31
N PHE A 75 -1.72 -2.44 -9.28
CA PHE A 75 -1.11 -3.55 -8.52
C PHE A 75 -0.98 -4.86 -9.31
N SER A 76 -1.79 -5.10 -10.36
CA SER A 76 -1.68 -6.31 -11.19
C SER A 76 -0.41 -6.34 -12.06
N VAL A 77 0.17 -5.17 -12.34
CA VAL A 77 1.37 -5.02 -13.18
C VAL A 77 2.64 -5.17 -12.35
N VAL A 78 2.62 -4.73 -11.09
CA VAL A 78 3.78 -4.80 -10.19
C VAL A 78 4.18 -6.27 -9.95
N ARG A 79 5.50 -6.49 -9.90
CA ARG A 79 6.10 -7.80 -9.62
C ARG A 79 6.90 -7.72 -8.33
N PRO A 80 6.35 -8.21 -7.20
CA PRO A 80 7.05 -8.15 -5.92
C PRO A 80 8.24 -9.12 -5.89
N ALA A 81 9.25 -8.81 -5.08
CA ALA A 81 10.50 -9.56 -5.03
C ALA A 81 10.37 -11.01 -4.51
N HIS A 82 9.34 -11.30 -3.72
CA HIS A 82 9.20 -12.58 -2.99
C HIS A 82 8.12 -13.53 -3.55
N VAL A 83 7.27 -13.06 -4.47
CA VAL A 83 6.21 -13.86 -5.12
C VAL A 83 5.98 -13.42 -6.55
N ALA A 84 5.41 -14.29 -7.40
CA ALA A 84 5.20 -13.99 -8.81
C ALA A 84 4.23 -12.81 -9.05
N ALA A 85 3.21 -12.69 -8.20
CA ALA A 85 2.24 -11.59 -8.17
C ALA A 85 1.55 -11.57 -6.79
N PHE A 86 0.99 -10.42 -6.41
CA PHE A 86 0.13 -10.33 -5.24
C PHE A 86 -1.23 -11.00 -5.50
N THR A 87 -1.82 -11.56 -4.45
CA THR A 87 -3.25 -11.83 -4.39
C THR A 87 -3.94 -10.51 -4.04
N LEU A 88 -4.75 -9.98 -4.96
CA LEU A 88 -5.47 -8.73 -4.74
C LEU A 88 -6.86 -9.02 -4.20
N VAL A 89 -7.26 -8.31 -3.15
CA VAL A 89 -8.58 -8.38 -2.54
C VAL A 89 -9.19 -6.97 -2.46
N PRO A 90 -10.53 -6.81 -2.53
CA PRO A 90 -11.55 -7.85 -2.67
C PRO A 90 -11.72 -8.39 -4.10
N GLY A 91 -11.09 -7.76 -5.09
CA GLY A 91 -11.16 -8.11 -6.52
C GLY A 91 -10.93 -6.90 -7.42
#